data_AF-A0A1M3I8Z8-F1
#
_entry.id   AF-A0A1M3I8Z8-F1
#
_cell.length_a   1.000
_cell.length_b   1.000
_cell.length_c   1.000
_cell.angle_alpha   90.00
_cell.angle_beta   90.00
_cell.angle_gamma   90.00
#
_symmetry.space_group_name_H-M   'P 1'
#
loop_
_entity.id
_entity.type
_entity.pdbx_description
1 polymer ?
#
loop_
_entity_poly.entity_id
_entity_poly.type
_entity_poly.pdbx_seq_one_letter_code
_entity_poly.pdbx_strand_id
1 'polypeptide(L)' 'MTVDPSPLADATLIGREELARFQQALELLPERQRIAVEMHRLGNYKLREIADRFGVSVAYAQELVAKGMAQCARYVKDGQ' A
#
# COMPACT_ATOMS: atom_id res chain seq x y z
N MET A 1 18.98 8.65 34.28
CA MET A 1 18.01 9.09 33.25
C MET A 1 18.81 9.44 32.02
N THR A 2 19.05 8.47 31.14
CA THR A 2 19.68 8.69 29.83
C THR A 2 18.69 8.19 28.81
N VAL A 3 17.94 9.13 28.22
CA VAL A 3 17.24 8.88 26.97
C VAL A 3 18.32 8.90 25.92
N ASP A 4 18.78 7.73 25.50
CA ASP A 4 19.58 7.57 24.29
C ASP A 4 18.60 7.65 23.10
N PRO A 5 18.56 8.75 22.31
CA PRO A 5 17.87 8.75 21.03
C PRO A 5 18.75 7.97 20.06
N SER A 6 18.64 6.65 20.12
CA SER A 6 19.23 5.78 19.12
C SER A 6 18.53 6.09 17.79
N PRO A 7 19.20 6.60 16.74
CA PRO A 7 18.56 6.94 15.45
C PRO A 7 17.85 5.74 14.80
N LEU A 8 18.14 4.53 15.28
CA LEU A 8 17.48 3.29 14.92
C LEU A 8 16.06 3.17 15.49
N ALA A 9 15.81 3.68 16.70
CA ALA A 9 14.48 3.69 17.31
C ALA A 9 13.56 4.65 16.55
N ASP A 10 14.07 5.84 16.20
CA ASP A 10 13.35 6.83 15.41
C ASP A 10 13.06 6.28 14.00
N ALA A 11 14.06 5.71 13.32
CA ALA A 11 13.87 5.11 11.98
C ALA A 11 12.88 3.94 11.99
N THR A 12 12.89 3.11 13.03
CA THR A 12 11.95 1.99 13.16
C THR A 12 10.53 2.46 13.51
N LEU A 13 10.42 3.52 14.31
CA LEU A 13 9.14 4.14 14.67
C LEU A 13 8.52 4.83 13.44
N ILE A 14 9.30 5.61 12.69
CA ILE A 14 8.89 6.24 11.43
C ILE A 14 8.45 5.18 10.42
N GLY A 15 9.20 4.07 10.29
CA GLY A 15 8.83 2.96 9.41
C GLY A 15 7.51 2.28 9.82
N ARG A 16 7.24 2.15 11.12
CA ARG A 16 5.98 1.58 11.63
C ARG A 16 4.79 2.51 11.43
N GLU A 17 4.95 3.81 11.67
CA GLU A 17 3.91 4.79 11.45
C GLU A 17 3.53 4.90 9.97
N GLU A 18 4.52 4.95 9.07
CA GLU A 18 4.28 4.97 7.63
C GLU A 18 3.58 3.69 7.14
N LEU A 19 3.96 2.54 7.68
CA LEU A 19 3.28 1.27 7.37
C LEU A 19 1.85 1.27 7.89
N ALA A 20 1.59 1.78 9.10
CA ALA A 20 0.26 1.88 9.68
C ALA A 20 -0.64 2.83 8.86
N ARG A 21 -0.13 4.01 8.47
CA ARG A 21 -0.85 4.95 7.58
C ARG A 21 -1.15 4.33 6.23
N PHE A 22 -0.20 3.59 5.66
CA PHE A 22 -0.41 2.87 4.41
C PHE A 22 -1.49 1.79 4.55
N GLN A 23 -1.50 1.02 5.65
CA GLN A 23 -2.56 0.05 5.91
C GLN A 23 -3.94 0.70 6.09
N GLN A 24 -4.03 1.80 6.84
CA GLN A 24 -5.28 2.57 6.96
C GLN A 24 -5.77 3.08 5.60
N ALA A 25 -4.86 3.56 4.75
CA ALA A 25 -5.21 3.99 3.40
C ALA A 25 -5.71 2.83 2.52
N LEU A 26 -5.13 1.63 2.67
CA LEU A 26 -5.61 0.40 2.03
C LEU A 26 -7.00 0.00 2.53
N GLU A 27 -7.30 0.17 3.82
CA GLU A 27 -8.62 -0.12 4.40
C GLU A 27 -9.72 0.77 3.82
N LEU A 28 -9.38 1.98 3.37
CA LEU A 28 -10.31 2.90 2.71
C LEU A 28 -10.50 2.61 1.21
N LEU A 29 -9.66 1.75 0.63
CA LEU A 29 -9.85 1.29 -0.75
C LEU A 29 -11.01 0.30 -0.85
N PRO A 30 -11.73 0.31 -1.99
CA PRO A 30 -12.64 -0.79 -2.30
C PRO A 30 -11.87 -2.11 -2.41
N GLU A 31 -12.50 -3.18 -1.95
CA GLU A 31 -11.88 -4.51 -1.76
C GLU A 31 -11.08 -4.99 -2.99
N ARG A 32 -11.62 -4.82 -4.20
CA ARG A 32 -10.93 -5.16 -5.45
C ARG A 32 -9.61 -4.41 -5.66
N GLN A 33 -9.56 -3.12 -5.34
CA GLN A 33 -8.34 -2.32 -5.47
C GLN A 33 -7.34 -2.68 -4.37
N ARG A 34 -7.82 -2.88 -3.14
CA ARG A 34 -6.98 -3.32 -2.01
C ARG A 34 -6.25 -4.62 -2.35
N ILE A 35 -7.00 -5.66 -2.72
CA ILE A 35 -6.44 -6.97 -3.06
C ILE A 35 -5.46 -6.87 -4.24
N ALA A 36 -5.75 -6.06 -5.27
CA ALA A 36 -4.85 -5.86 -6.40
C ALA A 36 -3.51 -5.20 -5.98
N VAL A 37 -3.58 -4.16 -5.14
CA VAL A 37 -2.39 -3.47 -4.63
C VAL A 37 -1.60 -4.38 -3.69
N GLU A 38 -2.26 -5.11 -2.79
CA GLU A 38 -1.62 -6.08 -1.89
C GLU A 38 -0.91 -7.18 -2.68
N MET A 39 -1.57 -7.76 -3.68
CA MET A 39 -0.91 -8.73 -4.56
C MET A 39 0.31 -8.15 -5.25
N HIS A 40 0.23 -6.92 -5.74
CA HIS A 40 1.36 -6.34 -6.44
C HIS A 40 2.52 -5.99 -5.50
N ARG A 41 2.22 -5.40 -4.34
CA ARG A 41 3.22 -4.77 -3.46
C ARG A 41 3.69 -5.66 -2.31
N LEU A 42 2.82 -6.50 -1.76
CA LEU A 42 3.16 -7.47 -0.72
C LEU A 42 3.46 -8.84 -1.33
N GLY A 43 2.64 -9.25 -2.31
CA GLY A 43 2.75 -10.55 -2.95
C GLY A 43 3.70 -10.60 -4.16
N ASN A 44 4.22 -9.44 -4.61
CA ASN A 44 5.12 -9.31 -5.75
C ASN A 44 4.59 -9.97 -7.04
N TYR A 45 3.26 -10.10 -7.17
CA TYR A 45 2.59 -10.70 -8.31
C TYR A 45 2.69 -9.80 -9.54
N LYS A 46 2.78 -10.42 -10.73
CA LYS A 46 2.74 -9.72 -12.01
C LYS A 46 1.32 -9.27 -12.32
N LEU A 47 1.17 -8.19 -13.08
CA LEU A 47 -0.14 -7.66 -13.52
C LEU A 47 -1.00 -8.72 -14.20
N ARG A 48 -0.39 -9.68 -14.93
CA ARG A 48 -1.10 -10.78 -15.57
C ARG A 48 -1.72 -11.76 -14.56
N GLU A 49 -1.02 -12.07 -13.47
CA GLU A 49 -1.52 -12.96 -12.41
C GLU A 49 -2.66 -12.31 -11.63
N ILE A 50 -2.56 -10.99 -11.43
CA ILE A 50 -3.62 -10.18 -10.82
C ILE A 50 -4.85 -10.19 -11.74
N ALA A 51 -4.64 -9.96 -13.04
CA ALA A 51 -5.70 -9.98 -14.04
C ALA A 51 -6.42 -11.33 -14.11
N ASP A 52 -5.66 -12.42 -14.10
CA ASP A 52 -6.18 -13.80 -14.06
C ASP A 52 -7.02 -14.04 -12.81
N ARG A 53 -6.52 -13.65 -11.62
CA ARG A 53 -7.27 -13.78 -10.36
C ARG A 53 -8.61 -13.06 -10.38
N PHE A 54 -8.67 -11.86 -10.98
CA PHE A 54 -9.90 -11.08 -11.06
C PHE A 54 -10.78 -11.41 -12.28
N GLY A 55 -10.30 -12.24 -13.22
CA GLY A 55 -10.99 -12.51 -14.48
C GLY A 55 -11.13 -11.29 -15.38
N VAL A 56 -10.14 -10.38 -15.35
CA VAL A 56 -10.13 -9.11 -16.10
C VAL A 56 -8.94 -9.02 -17.04
N SER A 57 -8.94 -8.02 -17.92
CA SER A 57 -7.78 -7.75 -18.79
C SER A 57 -6.59 -7.22 -17.99
N VAL A 58 -5.36 -7.51 -18.47
CA VAL A 58 -4.11 -7.01 -17.86
C VAL A 58 -4.09 -5.48 -17.74
N ALA A 59 -4.60 -4.78 -18.76
CA ALA A 59 -4.73 -3.32 -18.73
C ALA A 59 -5.66 -2.84 -17.60
N TYR A 60 -6.75 -3.56 -17.34
CA TYR A 60 -7.69 -3.23 -16.26
C TYR A 60 -7.08 -3.54 -14.88
N ALA A 61 -6.33 -4.62 -14.74
CA ALA A 61 -5.56 -4.91 -13.52
C ALA A 61 -4.51 -3.83 -13.24
N GLN A 62 -3.79 -3.37 -14.28
CA GLN A 62 -2.87 -2.24 -14.16
C GLN A 62 -3.60 -0.98 -13.67
N GLU A 63 -4.76 -0.68 -14.24
CA GLU A 63 -5.56 0.47 -13.82
C GLU A 63 -6.05 0.34 -12.38
N LEU A 64 -6.49 -0.84 -11.95
CA LEU A 64 -6.87 -1.13 -10.56
C LEU A 64 -5.73 -0.86 -9.59
N VAL A 65 -4.53 -1.36 -9.88
CA VAL A 65 -3.34 -1.15 -9.06
C VAL A 65 -2.95 0.33 -9.04
N ALA A 66 -2.95 1.00 -10.20
CA ALA A 66 -2.59 2.41 -10.30
C ALA A 66 -3.59 3.31 -9.54
N LYS A 67 -4.90 3.07 -9.68
CA LYS A 67 -5.95 3.79 -8.95
C LYS A 67 -5.84 3.57 -7.44
N GLY A 68 -5.63 2.32 -7.01
CA GLY A 68 -5.44 2.00 -5.60
C GLY A 68 -4.20 2.67 -5.01
N MET A 69 -3.07 2.64 -5.71
CA MET A 69 -1.83 3.32 -5.31
C MET A 69 -2.00 4.85 -5.27
N ALA A 70 -2.67 5.45 -6.26
CA ALA A 70 -2.92 6.89 -6.30
C ALA A 70 -3.84 7.35 -5.15
N GLN A 71 -4.86 6.56 -4.80
CA GLN A 71 -5.72 6.84 -3.68
C GLN A 71 -4.97 6.66 -2.35
N CYS A 72 -4.15 5.61 -2.18
CA CYS A 72 -3.27 5.49 -1.02
C CYS A 72 -2.31 6.68 -0.88
N ALA A 73 -1.68 7.11 -1.97
CA ALA A 73 -0.79 8.26 -1.98
C ALA A 73 -1.54 9.56 -1.62
N ARG A 74 -2.80 9.71 -2.04
CA ARG A 74 -3.64 10.84 -1.62
C ARG A 74 -3.90 10.81 -0.12
N TYR A 75 -4.27 9.66 0.44
CA TYR A 75 -4.53 9.52 1.88
C TYR A 75 -3.30 9.80 2.74
N VAL A 76 -2.13 9.29 2.37
CA VAL A 76 -0.88 9.56 3.11
C VAL A 76 -0.48 11.04 2.99
N LYS A 77 -0.79 11.70 1.87
CA LYS A 77 -0.50 13.13 1.67
C LYS A 77 -1.50 14.05 2.37
N ASP A 78 -2.74 13.62 2.53
CA ASP A 78 -3.83 14.37 3.16
C ASP A 78 -3.87 14.16 4.70
N GLY A 79 -3.33 13.02 5.17
CA GLY A 79 -3.08 12.74 6.58
C GLY A 79 -1.84 13.47 7.10
N GLN A 80 -2.04 14.75 7.41
CA GLN A 80 -1.10 15.68 8.06
C GLN A 80 -0.72 15.26 9.49
#